data_AF-A0A0F3GH65-F1
#
_entry.id   AF-A0A0F3GH65-F1
#
_cell.length_a   1.000
_cell.length_b   1.000
_cell.length_c   1.000
_cell.angle_alpha   90.00
_cell.angle_beta   90.00
_cell.angle_gamma   90.00
#
_symmetry.space_group_name_H-M   'P 1'
#
loop_
_entity.id
_entity.type
_entity.pdbx_description
1 polymer ?
#
loop_
_entity_poly.entity_id
_entity_poly.type
_entity_poly.pdbx_seq_one_letter_code
_entity_poly.pdbx_strand_id
1 'polypeptide(L)'
;MQRKQTIQAGNDEYAKKSDLVEIRSDLANINSVLSEILTWMKKADKRLDETNAKLDETNAKLDETNAKLAQTNIKLEQFKDETNTKLTQFGKDLKSIRVEIGGLSKSVSYALENEAYRFLPTFLKDKYDIEVTDKFVRTQLGTEEINILGKAIKNGIPLLIVGEAKLRIEGYCDKNGKKDGIFKQLRNKIKATRAEYPHTEILTLIVTHFATPEFVQHASEKNIITIQSFQW
;
A
#
# COMPACT_ATOMS: atom_id res chain seq x y z
N MET A 1 53.69 115.08 -3.80
CA MET A 1 53.36 113.80 -3.12
C MET A 1 51.85 113.52 -3.05
N GLN A 2 51.01 114.49 -2.66
CA GLN A 2 49.56 114.30 -2.48
C GLN A 2 48.82 113.70 -3.70
N ARG A 3 49.09 114.15 -4.94
CA ARG A 3 48.38 113.66 -6.14
C ARG A 3 48.60 112.17 -6.46
N LYS A 4 49.78 111.62 -6.16
CA LYS A 4 50.06 110.17 -6.32
C LYS A 4 49.36 109.33 -5.26
N GLN A 5 49.23 109.84 -4.03
CA GLN A 5 48.50 109.18 -2.95
C GLN A 5 46.99 109.14 -3.23
N THR A 6 46.41 110.21 -3.80
CA THR A 6 44.98 110.24 -4.18
C THR A 6 44.66 109.25 -5.31
N ILE A 7 45.54 109.09 -6.30
CA ILE A 7 45.36 108.11 -7.40
C ILE A 7 45.49 106.68 -6.88
N GLN A 8 46.45 106.42 -5.99
CA GLN A 8 46.60 105.09 -5.37
C GLN A 8 45.38 104.73 -4.50
N ALA A 9 44.91 105.66 -3.67
CA ALA A 9 43.70 105.45 -2.86
C ALA A 9 42.46 105.21 -3.72
N GLY A 10 42.31 105.93 -4.83
CA GLY A 10 41.25 105.67 -5.81
C GLY A 10 41.34 104.29 -6.44
N ASN A 11 42.53 103.87 -6.90
CA ASN A 11 42.73 102.53 -7.48
C ASN A 11 42.47 101.40 -6.46
N ASP A 12 42.87 101.57 -5.20
CA ASP A 12 42.62 100.60 -4.14
C ASP A 12 41.11 100.54 -3.78
N GLU A 13 40.39 101.66 -3.86
CA GLU A 13 38.93 101.71 -3.71
C GLU A 13 38.20 101.04 -4.88
N TYR A 14 38.66 101.25 -6.13
CA TYR A 14 38.14 100.55 -7.31
C TYR A 14 38.39 99.04 -7.25
N ALA A 15 39.57 98.60 -6.80
CA ALA A 15 39.88 97.18 -6.62
C ALA A 15 38.97 96.52 -5.58
N LYS A 16 38.80 97.14 -4.39
CA LYS A 16 37.86 96.65 -3.36
C LYS A 16 36.41 96.58 -3.86
N LYS A 17 35.99 97.54 -4.69
CA LYS A 17 34.65 97.55 -5.30
C LYS A 17 34.49 96.44 -6.32
N SER A 18 35.55 96.10 -7.07
CA SER A 18 35.59 94.95 -7.98
C SER A 18 35.45 93.63 -7.21
N ASP A 19 36.23 93.41 -6.16
CA ASP A 19 36.17 92.21 -5.32
C ASP A 19 34.79 92.04 -4.67
N LEU A 20 34.16 93.13 -4.23
CA LEU A 20 32.80 93.13 -3.69
C LEU A 20 31.74 92.71 -4.72
N VAL A 21 31.94 93.01 -6.01
CA VAL A 21 31.04 92.58 -7.08
C VAL A 21 31.21 91.09 -7.35
N GLU A 22 32.44 90.59 -7.35
CA GLU A 22 32.76 89.17 -7.51
C GLU A 22 32.18 88.33 -6.37
N ILE A 23 32.39 88.74 -5.12
CA ILE A 23 31.80 88.09 -3.94
C ILE A 23 30.27 88.04 -4.03
N ARG A 24 29.61 89.11 -4.48
CA ARG A 24 28.13 89.12 -4.66
C ARG A 24 27.68 88.13 -5.73
N SER A 25 28.45 88.01 -6.82
CA SER A 25 28.19 87.03 -7.88
C SER A 25 28.32 85.60 -7.35
N ASP A 26 29.38 85.31 -6.60
CA ASP A 26 29.60 83.99 -5.98
C ASP A 26 28.50 83.65 -4.97
N LEU A 27 28.08 84.63 -4.15
CA LEU A 27 26.99 84.44 -3.19
C LEU A 27 25.67 84.14 -3.89
N ALA A 28 25.39 84.78 -5.04
CA ALA A 28 24.23 84.49 -5.86
C ALA A 28 24.28 83.08 -6.44
N ASN A 29 25.45 82.65 -6.94
CA ASN A 29 25.67 81.29 -7.46
C ASN A 29 25.49 80.23 -6.37
N ILE A 30 26.08 80.43 -5.18
CA ILE A 30 25.94 79.54 -4.03
C ILE A 30 24.46 79.41 -3.63
N ASN A 31 23.73 80.53 -3.55
CA ASN A 31 22.31 80.52 -3.22
C ASN A 31 21.47 79.76 -4.26
N SER A 32 21.82 79.88 -5.55
CA SER A 32 21.18 79.11 -6.63
C SER A 32 21.38 77.60 -6.43
N VAL A 33 22.63 77.18 -6.23
CA VAL A 33 22.98 75.75 -6.00
C VAL A 33 22.31 75.22 -4.74
N LEU A 34 22.31 76.00 -3.64
CA LEU A 34 21.64 75.61 -2.39
C LEU A 34 20.14 75.40 -2.59
N SER A 35 19.48 76.28 -3.37
CA SER A 35 18.07 76.15 -3.72
C SER A 35 17.81 74.87 -4.50
N GLU A 36 18.66 74.53 -5.48
CA GLU A 36 18.54 73.28 -6.24
C GLU A 36 18.70 72.05 -5.33
N ILE A 37 19.72 72.04 -4.46
CA ILE A 37 19.93 70.94 -3.48
C ILE A 37 18.69 70.76 -2.60
N LEU A 38 18.11 71.85 -2.08
CA LEU A 38 16.90 71.80 -1.26
C LEU A 38 15.71 71.19 -2.02
N THR A 39 15.55 71.51 -3.31
CA THR A 39 14.48 70.89 -4.13
C THR A 39 14.73 69.40 -4.34
N TRP A 40 15.99 68.99 -4.54
CA TRP A 40 16.35 67.59 -4.73
C TRP A 40 16.16 66.78 -3.44
N MET A 41 16.53 67.33 -2.28
CA MET A 41 16.29 66.72 -0.97
C MET A 41 14.80 66.48 -0.73
N LYS A 42 13.93 67.48 -0.97
CA LYS A 42 12.47 67.31 -0.85
C LYS A 42 11.93 66.20 -1.75
N LYS A 43 12.48 66.05 -2.96
CA LYS A 43 12.11 64.98 -3.88
C LYS A 43 12.60 63.62 -3.40
N ALA A 44 13.79 63.56 -2.82
CA ALA A 44 14.35 62.34 -2.23
C ALA A 44 13.52 61.88 -1.03
N ASP A 45 13.15 62.78 -0.12
CA ASP A 45 12.29 62.49 1.03
C ASP A 45 10.94 61.92 0.59
N LYS A 46 10.29 62.57 -0.39
CA LYS A 46 9.02 62.06 -0.94
C LYS A 46 9.16 60.64 -1.51
N ARG A 47 10.25 60.34 -2.21
CA ARG A 47 10.52 58.99 -2.74
C ARG A 47 10.78 57.98 -1.63
N LEU A 48 11.41 58.40 -0.54
CA LEU A 48 11.65 57.57 0.63
C LEU A 48 10.32 57.21 1.30
N ASP A 49 9.43 58.19 1.50
CA ASP A 49 8.08 57.96 2.05
C ASP A 49 7.25 57.00 1.18
N GLU A 50 7.27 57.20 -0.15
CA GLU A 50 6.61 56.29 -1.09
C GLU A 50 7.18 54.86 -1.04
N THR A 51 8.49 54.72 -0.81
CA THR A 51 9.15 53.41 -0.69
C THR A 51 8.78 52.72 0.62
N ASN A 52 8.76 53.47 1.73
CA ASN A 52 8.34 52.96 3.04
C ASN A 52 6.88 52.49 3.00
N ALA A 53 5.98 53.27 2.40
CA ALA A 53 4.58 52.87 2.26
C ALA A 53 4.41 51.57 1.46
N LYS A 54 5.20 51.38 0.37
CA LYS A 54 5.20 50.12 -0.39
C LYS A 54 5.78 48.95 0.39
N LEU A 55 6.79 49.21 1.23
CA LEU A 55 7.38 48.19 2.09
C LEU A 55 6.36 47.71 3.14
N ASP A 56 5.63 48.64 3.76
CA ASP A 56 4.57 48.32 4.72
C ASP A 56 3.44 47.49 4.07
N GLU A 57 3.01 47.86 2.86
CA GLU A 57 2.01 47.08 2.11
C GLU A 57 2.53 45.66 1.78
N THR A 58 3.80 45.55 1.41
CA THR A 58 4.43 44.26 1.10
C THR A 58 4.53 43.38 2.34
N ASN A 59 4.91 43.95 3.49
CA ASN A 59 4.98 43.24 4.76
C ASN A 59 3.59 42.75 5.19
N ALA A 60 2.55 43.58 5.07
CA ALA A 60 1.18 43.17 5.39
C ALA A 60 0.70 42.00 4.51
N LYS A 61 1.01 42.00 3.21
CA LYS A 61 0.70 40.88 2.31
C LYS A 61 1.49 39.61 2.66
N LEU A 62 2.74 39.76 3.10
CA LEU A 62 3.57 38.64 3.54
C LEU A 62 2.98 37.99 4.80
N ASP A 63 2.55 38.79 5.78
CA ASP A 63 1.92 38.30 7.00
C ASP A 63 0.61 37.55 6.71
N GLU A 64 -0.23 38.09 5.81
CA GLU A 64 -1.45 37.41 5.38
C GLU A 64 -1.15 36.07 4.70
N THR A 65 -0.13 36.02 3.85
CA THR A 65 0.30 34.81 3.16
C THR A 65 0.83 33.77 4.15
N ASN A 66 1.62 34.19 5.13
CA ASN A 66 2.13 33.32 6.18
C ASN A 66 1.00 32.75 7.05
N ALA A 67 -0.01 33.56 7.37
CA ALA A 67 -1.18 33.09 8.11
C ALA A 67 -1.98 32.03 7.32
N LYS A 68 -2.19 32.24 6.02
CA LYS A 68 -2.85 31.25 5.14
C LYS A 68 -2.04 29.96 5.02
N LEU A 69 -0.72 30.07 4.93
CA LEU A 69 0.17 28.91 4.87
C LEU A 69 0.11 28.10 6.17
N ALA A 70 0.15 28.76 7.33
CA ALA A 70 0.01 28.10 8.63
C ALA A 70 -1.33 27.35 8.75
N GLN A 71 -2.44 27.98 8.35
CA GLN A 71 -3.75 27.32 8.34
C GLN A 71 -3.81 26.11 7.39
N THR A 72 -3.18 26.22 6.23
CA THR A 72 -3.11 25.12 5.25
C THR A 72 -2.32 23.94 5.81
N ASN A 73 -1.19 24.21 6.48
CA ASN A 73 -0.38 23.16 7.11
C ASN A 73 -1.15 22.44 8.22
N ILE A 74 -1.91 23.16 9.05
CA ILE A 74 -2.76 22.54 10.09
C ILE A 74 -3.80 21.61 9.46
N LYS A 75 -4.51 22.08 8.42
CA LYS A 75 -5.51 21.26 7.71
C LYS A 75 -4.88 20.02 7.08
N LEU A 76 -3.67 20.14 6.54
CA LEU A 76 -2.96 19.04 5.89
C LEU A 76 -2.56 17.95 6.91
N GLU A 77 -2.04 18.34 8.08
CA GLU A 77 -1.72 17.37 9.13
C GLU A 77 -2.99 16.69 9.68
N GLN A 78 -4.08 17.44 9.89
CA GLN A 78 -5.36 16.85 10.29
C GLN A 78 -5.88 15.84 9.27
N PHE A 79 -5.87 16.19 7.99
CA PHE A 79 -6.31 15.30 6.92
C PHE A 79 -5.44 14.04 6.83
N LYS A 80 -4.12 14.18 7.00
CA LYS A 80 -3.17 13.07 7.03
C LYS A 80 -3.42 12.14 8.22
N ASP A 81 -3.63 12.68 9.42
CA ASP A 81 -3.92 11.89 10.62
C ASP A 81 -5.25 11.12 10.46
N GLU A 82 -6.31 11.79 10.03
CA GLU A 82 -7.60 11.15 9.76
C GLU A 82 -7.49 10.03 8.71
N THR A 83 -6.73 10.28 7.64
CA THR A 83 -6.49 9.30 6.57
C THR A 83 -5.72 8.09 7.11
N ASN A 84 -4.68 8.31 7.90
CA ASN A 84 -3.88 7.23 8.50
C ASN A 84 -4.70 6.38 9.48
N THR A 85 -5.56 7.02 10.28
CA THR A 85 -6.48 6.30 11.18
C THR A 85 -7.45 5.43 10.38
N LYS A 86 -8.07 5.98 9.32
CA LYS A 86 -8.99 5.23 8.45
C LYS A 86 -8.30 4.06 7.74
N LEU A 87 -7.08 4.27 7.22
CA LEU A 87 -6.28 3.21 6.58
C LEU A 87 -5.93 2.10 7.57
N THR A 88 -5.56 2.45 8.80
CA THR A 88 -5.25 1.48 9.85
C THR A 88 -6.48 0.66 10.21
N GLN A 89 -7.64 1.30 10.35
CA GLN A 89 -8.89 0.60 10.64
C GLN A 89 -9.28 -0.33 9.49
N PHE A 90 -9.23 0.16 8.25
CA PHE A 90 -9.50 -0.64 7.06
C PHE A 90 -8.58 -1.87 6.96
N GLY A 91 -7.29 -1.72 7.29
CA GLY A 91 -6.35 -2.84 7.35
C GLY A 91 -6.73 -3.91 8.38
N LYS A 92 -7.28 -3.51 9.53
CA LYS A 92 -7.81 -4.44 10.55
C LYS A 92 -9.06 -5.16 10.06
N ASP A 93 -9.98 -4.42 9.45
CA ASP A 93 -11.24 -4.98 8.93
C ASP A 93 -10.97 -6.01 7.83
N LEU A 94 -10.06 -5.71 6.89
CA LEU A 94 -9.62 -6.68 5.87
C LEU A 94 -8.99 -7.94 6.47
N LYS A 95 -8.23 -7.80 7.56
CA LYS A 95 -7.64 -8.95 8.25
C LYS A 95 -8.73 -9.81 8.88
N SER A 96 -9.76 -9.21 9.48
CA SER A 96 -10.91 -9.93 10.05
C SER A 96 -11.67 -10.71 8.97
N ILE A 97 -12.02 -10.03 7.87
CA ILE A 97 -12.72 -10.64 6.73
C ILE A 97 -11.93 -11.83 6.17
N ARG A 98 -10.60 -11.72 6.06
CA ARG A 98 -9.76 -12.83 5.59
C ARG A 98 -9.85 -14.06 6.52
N VAL A 99 -9.89 -13.85 7.83
CA VAL A 99 -10.03 -14.93 8.81
C VAL A 99 -11.41 -15.58 8.68
N GLU A 100 -12.48 -14.79 8.59
CA GLU A 100 -13.86 -15.28 8.43
C GLU A 100 -14.05 -16.07 7.13
N ILE A 101 -13.57 -15.54 6.00
CA ILE A 101 -13.59 -16.25 4.71
C ILE A 101 -12.79 -17.55 4.80
N GLY A 102 -11.65 -17.55 5.48
CA GLY A 102 -10.87 -18.77 5.74
C GLY A 102 -11.66 -19.80 6.55
N GLY A 103 -12.42 -19.35 7.55
CA GLY A 103 -13.35 -20.19 8.31
C GLY A 103 -14.46 -20.78 7.45
N LEU A 104 -15.12 -19.94 6.63
CA LEU A 104 -16.17 -20.38 5.71
C LEU A 104 -15.65 -21.41 4.70
N SER A 105 -14.47 -21.20 4.11
CA SER A 105 -13.85 -22.15 3.19
C SER A 105 -13.62 -23.53 3.83
N LYS A 106 -13.22 -23.56 5.11
CA LYS A 106 -13.13 -24.81 5.89
C LYS A 106 -14.50 -25.45 6.09
N SER A 107 -15.52 -24.68 6.48
CA SER A 107 -16.88 -25.19 6.65
C SER A 107 -17.43 -25.84 5.38
N VAL A 108 -17.21 -25.23 4.21
CA VAL A 108 -17.61 -25.83 2.92
C VAL A 108 -16.81 -27.11 2.64
N SER A 109 -15.53 -27.16 3.03
CA SER A 109 -14.71 -28.38 2.87
C SER A 109 -15.19 -29.52 3.77
N TYR A 110 -15.55 -29.22 5.01
CA TYR A 110 -16.17 -30.19 5.92
C TYR A 110 -17.56 -30.64 5.42
N ALA A 111 -18.31 -29.76 4.75
CA ALA A 111 -19.57 -30.15 4.14
C ALA A 111 -19.37 -31.21 3.05
N LEU A 112 -18.39 -31.04 2.15
CA LEU A 112 -18.05 -32.05 1.15
C LEU A 112 -17.61 -33.38 1.79
N GLU A 113 -16.80 -33.33 2.84
CA GLU A 113 -16.37 -34.53 3.58
C GLU A 113 -17.57 -35.26 4.21
N ASN A 114 -18.50 -34.51 4.82
CA ASN A 114 -19.73 -35.05 5.39
C ASN A 114 -20.66 -35.65 4.33
N GLU A 115 -20.76 -35.04 3.15
CA GLU A 115 -21.48 -35.62 2.01
C GLU A 115 -20.82 -36.93 1.56
N ALA A 116 -19.49 -36.94 1.43
CA ALA A 116 -18.74 -38.15 1.09
C ALA A 116 -19.05 -39.29 2.08
N TYR A 117 -19.09 -39.02 3.38
CA TYR A 117 -19.42 -40.04 4.38
C TYR A 117 -20.82 -40.64 4.21
N ARG A 118 -21.79 -39.85 3.74
CA ARG A 118 -23.18 -40.30 3.54
C ARG A 118 -23.35 -41.09 2.26
N PHE A 119 -22.74 -40.64 1.17
CA PHE A 119 -23.03 -41.16 -0.17
C PHE A 119 -22.01 -42.19 -0.67
N LEU A 120 -20.75 -42.14 -0.20
CA LEU A 120 -19.72 -43.09 -0.64
C LEU A 120 -20.09 -44.57 -0.40
N PRO A 121 -20.68 -44.98 0.73
CA PRO A 121 -21.00 -46.40 0.94
C PRO A 121 -21.87 -46.99 -0.16
N THR A 122 -22.98 -46.32 -0.49
CA THR A 122 -23.89 -46.75 -1.57
C THR A 122 -23.23 -46.65 -2.93
N PHE A 123 -22.55 -45.53 -3.23
CA PHE A 123 -21.88 -45.33 -4.51
C PHE A 123 -20.79 -46.39 -4.79
N LEU A 124 -19.99 -46.73 -3.77
CA LEU A 124 -18.94 -47.73 -3.87
C LEU A 124 -19.50 -49.14 -4.06
N LYS A 125 -20.63 -49.47 -3.41
CA LYS A 125 -21.31 -50.74 -3.61
C LYS A 125 -21.84 -50.85 -5.04
N ASP A 126 -22.56 -49.84 -5.51
CA ASP A 126 -23.24 -49.88 -6.81
C ASP A 126 -22.28 -49.84 -8.01
N LYS A 127 -21.17 -49.08 -7.90
CA LYS A 127 -20.23 -48.87 -9.03
C LYS A 127 -19.02 -49.78 -9.01
N TYR A 128 -18.58 -50.22 -7.83
CA TYR A 128 -17.31 -50.93 -7.67
C TYR A 128 -17.44 -52.28 -6.94
N ASP A 129 -18.66 -52.66 -6.52
CA ASP A 129 -18.94 -53.81 -5.66
C ASP A 129 -18.05 -53.84 -4.40
N ILE A 130 -17.89 -52.67 -3.78
CA ILE A 130 -17.15 -52.49 -2.53
C ILE A 130 -18.16 -52.22 -1.42
N GLU A 131 -18.22 -53.12 -0.45
CA GLU A 131 -19.12 -53.01 0.68
C GLU A 131 -18.40 -52.38 1.88
N VAL A 132 -18.78 -51.15 2.22
CA VAL A 132 -18.22 -50.44 3.36
C VAL A 132 -18.84 -51.00 4.64
N THR A 133 -18.01 -51.57 5.53
CA THR A 133 -18.48 -52.26 6.74
C THR A 133 -18.55 -51.35 7.97
N ASP A 134 -17.70 -50.30 8.01
CA ASP A 134 -17.62 -49.35 9.11
C ASP A 134 -17.91 -47.92 8.61
N LYS A 135 -18.44 -47.05 9.48
CA LYS A 135 -18.62 -45.63 9.14
C LYS A 135 -17.27 -44.99 8.80
N PHE A 136 -17.26 -44.15 7.76
CA PHE A 136 -16.09 -43.34 7.46
C PHE A 136 -15.79 -42.35 8.59
N VAL A 137 -14.50 -42.19 8.89
CA VAL A 137 -14.03 -41.27 9.92
C VAL A 137 -12.85 -40.44 9.42
N ARG A 138 -12.75 -39.22 9.95
CA ARG A 138 -11.54 -38.42 9.91
C ARG A 138 -10.68 -38.82 11.09
N THR A 139 -9.42 -39.18 10.86
CA THR A 139 -8.50 -39.57 11.93
C THR A 139 -7.09 -39.10 11.64
N GLN A 140 -6.23 -39.13 12.64
CA GLN A 140 -4.80 -38.82 12.51
C GLN A 140 -3.99 -40.10 12.69
N LEU A 141 -3.24 -40.49 11.66
CA LEU A 141 -2.29 -41.61 11.71
C LEU A 141 -0.88 -41.03 11.59
N GLY A 142 -0.07 -41.18 12.64
CA GLY A 142 1.21 -40.49 12.76
C GLY A 142 1.07 -38.96 12.65
N THR A 143 1.76 -38.34 11.70
CA THR A 143 1.69 -36.90 11.42
C THR A 143 0.68 -36.53 10.34
N GLU A 144 0.00 -37.50 9.75
CA GLU A 144 -0.90 -37.31 8.62
C GLU A 144 -2.35 -37.42 9.08
N GLU A 145 -3.16 -36.44 8.70
CA GLU A 145 -4.59 -36.47 8.90
C GLU A 145 -5.26 -37.12 7.69
N ILE A 146 -6.12 -38.10 7.89
CA ILE A 146 -6.85 -38.81 6.84
C ILE A 146 -8.30 -38.33 6.88
N ASN A 147 -8.77 -37.77 5.75
CA ASN A 147 -10.13 -37.25 5.65
C ASN A 147 -11.16 -38.36 5.61
N ILE A 148 -10.88 -39.44 4.88
CA ILE A 148 -11.81 -40.55 4.70
C ILE A 148 -11.05 -41.84 5.02
N LEU A 149 -11.29 -42.41 6.20
CA LEU A 149 -10.82 -43.75 6.57
C LEU A 149 -12.02 -44.65 6.87
N GLY A 150 -12.07 -45.84 6.28
CA GLY A 150 -13.14 -46.81 6.55
C GLY A 150 -12.76 -48.21 6.11
N LYS A 151 -13.30 -49.23 6.79
CA LYS A 151 -13.10 -50.62 6.39
C LYS A 151 -14.14 -51.03 5.37
N ALA A 152 -13.73 -51.87 4.43
CA ALA A 152 -14.60 -52.39 3.41
C ALA A 152 -14.21 -53.81 2.99
N ILE A 153 -15.09 -54.46 2.26
CA ILE A 153 -14.87 -55.78 1.67
C ILE A 153 -15.10 -55.66 0.17
N LYS A 154 -14.17 -56.22 -0.62
CA LYS A 154 -14.32 -56.33 -2.08
C LYS A 154 -14.04 -57.77 -2.48
N ASN A 155 -14.98 -58.42 -3.17
CA ASN A 155 -14.85 -59.83 -3.58
C ASN A 155 -14.47 -60.78 -2.43
N GLY A 156 -14.99 -60.53 -1.22
CA GLY A 156 -14.66 -61.30 -0.01
C GLY A 156 -13.30 -60.97 0.64
N ILE A 157 -12.51 -60.06 0.07
CA ILE A 157 -11.20 -59.64 0.60
C ILE A 157 -11.40 -58.37 1.45
N PRO A 158 -11.02 -58.39 2.75
CA PRO A 158 -11.03 -57.20 3.59
C PRO A 158 -9.99 -56.18 3.13
N LEU A 159 -10.40 -54.93 3.01
CA LEU A 159 -9.55 -53.80 2.64
C LEU A 159 -9.87 -52.56 3.48
N LEU A 160 -8.96 -51.60 3.42
CA LEU A 160 -9.08 -50.30 4.05
C LEU A 160 -9.16 -49.21 2.98
N ILE A 161 -10.17 -48.36 3.08
CA ILE A 161 -10.35 -47.21 2.21
C ILE A 161 -9.62 -46.03 2.84
N VAL A 162 -8.71 -45.42 2.08
CA VAL A 162 -7.99 -44.20 2.45
C VAL A 162 -8.29 -43.13 1.40
N GLY A 163 -8.92 -42.03 1.82
CA GLY A 163 -9.38 -41.01 0.90
C GLY A 163 -9.06 -39.57 1.31
N GLU A 164 -8.99 -38.73 0.27
CA GLU A 164 -8.85 -37.27 0.37
C GLU A 164 -10.14 -36.59 -0.09
N ALA A 165 -10.70 -35.69 0.71
CA ALA A 165 -11.81 -34.83 0.30
C ALA A 165 -11.29 -33.41 0.01
N LYS A 166 -11.47 -32.94 -1.23
CA LYS A 166 -10.98 -31.62 -1.64
C LYS A 166 -11.91 -30.94 -2.64
N LEU A 167 -12.52 -29.81 -2.24
CA LEU A 167 -13.49 -29.06 -3.06
C LEU A 167 -12.99 -28.75 -4.47
N ARG A 168 -11.77 -28.24 -4.56
CA ARG A 168 -11.12 -27.91 -5.83
C ARG A 168 -9.76 -28.56 -5.88
N ILE A 169 -9.52 -29.28 -6.95
CA ILE A 169 -8.17 -29.70 -7.30
C ILE A 169 -7.44 -28.45 -7.79
N GLU A 170 -6.68 -27.83 -6.89
CA GLU A 170 -5.87 -26.67 -7.23
C GLU A 170 -4.89 -27.05 -8.34
N GLY A 171 -4.68 -26.10 -9.26
CA GLY A 171 -3.81 -26.26 -10.42
C GLY A 171 -2.52 -26.98 -10.03
N TYR A 172 -2.22 -28.02 -10.80
CA TYR A 172 -1.19 -29.02 -10.58
C TYR A 172 0.23 -28.41 -10.66
N CYS A 173 0.57 -27.40 -9.85
CA CYS A 173 1.88 -26.77 -9.85
C CYS A 173 2.15 -26.24 -8.44
N ASP A 174 3.20 -26.74 -7.79
CA ASP A 174 3.85 -25.93 -6.77
C ASP A 174 4.56 -24.72 -7.40
N LYS A 175 5.17 -23.88 -6.56
CA LYS A 175 5.95 -22.68 -6.92
C LYS A 175 7.09 -22.95 -7.93
N ASN A 176 7.37 -24.24 -8.22
CA ASN A 176 8.42 -24.74 -9.10
C ASN A 176 7.86 -25.55 -10.30
N GLY A 177 6.54 -25.49 -10.56
CA GLY A 177 5.92 -26.20 -11.68
C GLY A 177 5.81 -27.72 -11.48
N LYS A 178 6.00 -28.24 -10.25
CA LYS A 178 5.93 -29.67 -10.00
C LYS A 178 4.49 -30.12 -9.71
N LYS A 179 3.95 -30.71 -10.76
CA LYS A 179 2.78 -31.56 -10.89
C LYS A 179 2.76 -32.75 -9.90
N ASP A 180 2.51 -32.57 -8.57
CA ASP A 180 2.36 -33.73 -7.63
C ASP A 180 1.68 -33.43 -6.26
N GLY A 181 0.90 -32.35 -6.09
CA GLY A 181 0.41 -31.93 -4.76
C GLY A 181 -0.47 -32.96 -4.02
N ILE A 182 -1.67 -33.23 -4.54
CA ILE A 182 -2.65 -34.14 -3.94
C ILE A 182 -2.16 -35.59 -3.93
N PHE A 183 -1.44 -36.02 -4.98
CA PHE A 183 -0.87 -37.36 -5.05
C PHE A 183 0.26 -37.57 -4.04
N LYS A 184 1.07 -36.53 -3.74
CA LYS A 184 2.03 -36.58 -2.63
C LYS A 184 1.33 -36.69 -1.28
N GLN A 185 0.27 -35.93 -1.06
CA GLN A 185 -0.53 -36.01 0.17
C GLN A 185 -1.09 -37.43 0.36
N LEU A 186 -1.74 -38.00 -0.66
CA LEU A 186 -2.24 -39.37 -0.61
C LEU A 186 -1.12 -40.38 -0.35
N ARG A 187 0.04 -40.26 -1.01
CA ARG A 187 1.18 -41.17 -0.75
C ARG A 187 1.64 -41.11 0.71
N ASN A 188 1.67 -39.93 1.32
CA ASN A 188 2.02 -39.80 2.73
C ASN A 188 0.96 -40.46 3.63
N LYS A 189 -0.33 -40.23 3.36
CA LYS A 189 -1.44 -40.86 4.08
C LYS A 189 -1.43 -42.38 3.96
N ILE A 190 -1.15 -42.91 2.76
CA ILE A 190 -0.99 -44.36 2.54
C ILE A 190 0.20 -44.91 3.34
N LYS A 191 1.34 -44.20 3.37
CA LYS A 191 2.51 -44.63 4.16
C LYS A 191 2.20 -44.66 5.65
N ALA A 192 1.55 -43.62 6.19
CA ALA A 192 1.13 -43.57 7.58
C ALA A 192 0.15 -44.71 7.90
N THR A 193 -0.82 -44.94 7.01
CA THR A 193 -1.78 -46.03 7.15
C THR A 193 -1.11 -47.39 7.14
N ARG A 194 -0.16 -47.64 6.23
CA ARG A 194 0.57 -48.91 6.16
C ARG A 194 1.44 -49.18 7.38
N ALA A 195 1.92 -48.13 8.06
CA ALA A 195 2.68 -48.29 9.30
C ALA A 195 1.80 -48.85 10.43
N GLU A 196 0.52 -48.47 10.47
CA GLU A 196 -0.44 -48.98 11.45
C GLU A 196 -1.17 -50.26 11.01
N TYR A 197 -1.38 -50.44 9.70
CA TYR A 197 -2.08 -51.57 9.09
C TYR A 197 -1.22 -52.26 8.01
N PRO A 198 -0.16 -53.02 8.37
CA PRO A 198 0.84 -53.50 7.40
C PRO A 198 0.34 -54.56 6.42
N HIS A 199 -0.67 -55.34 6.82
CA HIS A 199 -1.14 -56.52 6.07
C HIS A 199 -2.54 -56.33 5.45
N THR A 200 -3.08 -55.12 5.49
CA THR A 200 -4.41 -54.83 4.94
C THR A 200 -4.27 -54.18 3.56
N GLU A 201 -5.05 -54.64 2.59
CA GLU A 201 -5.11 -53.98 1.28
C GLU A 201 -5.67 -52.57 1.42
N ILE A 202 -5.14 -51.63 0.62
CA ILE A 202 -5.57 -50.23 0.67
C ILE A 202 -6.16 -49.84 -0.67
N LEU A 203 -7.43 -49.44 -0.64
CA LEU A 203 -8.10 -48.76 -1.75
C LEU A 203 -7.98 -47.26 -1.54
N THR A 204 -7.48 -46.54 -2.54
CA THR A 204 -7.29 -45.08 -2.45
C THR A 204 -8.33 -44.35 -3.27
N LEU A 205 -8.93 -43.29 -2.70
CA LEU A 205 -9.89 -42.46 -3.42
C LEU A 205 -9.68 -40.95 -3.21
N ILE A 206 -10.18 -40.16 -4.15
CA ILE A 206 -10.27 -38.71 -4.09
C ILE A 206 -11.73 -38.33 -4.29
N VAL A 207 -12.26 -37.56 -3.35
CA VAL A 207 -13.56 -36.89 -3.49
C VAL A 207 -13.32 -35.43 -3.81
N THR A 208 -13.91 -34.94 -4.90
CA THR A 208 -13.83 -33.53 -5.27
C THR A 208 -15.14 -33.04 -5.86
N HIS A 209 -15.36 -31.72 -5.94
CA HIS A 209 -16.53 -31.23 -6.69
C HIS A 209 -16.33 -31.44 -8.20
N PHE A 210 -15.11 -31.20 -8.70
CA PHE A 210 -14.79 -31.33 -10.11
C PHE A 210 -13.34 -31.73 -10.35
N ALA A 211 -13.13 -32.66 -11.28
CA ALA A 211 -11.82 -33.07 -11.79
C ALA A 211 -11.82 -33.04 -13.32
N THR A 212 -10.73 -32.57 -13.93
CA THR A 212 -10.58 -32.63 -15.39
C THR A 212 -10.41 -34.08 -15.87
N PRO A 213 -10.78 -34.42 -17.12
CA PRO A 213 -10.55 -35.74 -17.68
C PRO A 213 -9.07 -36.18 -17.60
N GLU A 214 -8.14 -35.27 -17.86
CA GLU A 214 -6.69 -35.51 -17.71
C GLU A 214 -6.34 -35.93 -16.28
N PHE A 215 -6.90 -35.25 -15.27
CA PHE A 215 -6.66 -35.60 -13.88
C PHE A 215 -7.23 -36.97 -13.53
N VAL A 216 -8.47 -37.25 -13.95
CA VAL A 216 -9.14 -38.53 -13.69
C VAL A 216 -8.34 -39.69 -14.31
N GLN A 217 -7.88 -39.53 -15.55
CA GLN A 217 -7.02 -40.51 -16.21
C GLN A 217 -5.72 -40.72 -15.42
N HIS A 218 -5.04 -39.64 -15.03
CA HIS A 218 -3.78 -39.74 -14.30
C HIS A 218 -3.93 -40.36 -12.90
N ALA A 219 -5.04 -40.08 -12.22
CA ALA A 219 -5.37 -40.73 -10.95
C ALA A 219 -5.63 -42.23 -11.16
N SER A 220 -6.35 -42.61 -12.21
CA SER A 220 -6.63 -44.00 -12.56
C SER A 220 -5.35 -44.79 -12.85
N GLU A 221 -4.38 -44.20 -13.58
CA GLU A 221 -3.05 -44.81 -13.83
C GLU A 221 -2.29 -45.13 -12.52
N LYS A 222 -2.62 -44.43 -11.43
CA LYS A 222 -2.05 -44.64 -10.09
C LYS A 222 -2.92 -45.51 -9.19
N ASN A 223 -3.97 -46.15 -9.72
CA ASN A 223 -4.96 -46.91 -8.97
C ASN A 223 -5.71 -46.08 -7.91
N ILE A 224 -5.98 -44.81 -8.22
CA ILE A 224 -6.74 -43.90 -7.35
C ILE A 224 -8.10 -43.64 -7.99
N ILE A 225 -9.17 -43.96 -7.27
CA ILE A 225 -10.54 -43.70 -7.72
C ILE A 225 -10.85 -42.21 -7.51
N THR A 226 -11.20 -41.51 -8.57
CA THR A 226 -11.66 -40.10 -8.47
C THR A 226 -13.17 -40.05 -8.56
N ILE A 227 -13.81 -39.49 -7.53
CA ILE A 227 -15.26 -39.37 -7.40
C ILE A 227 -15.59 -37.89 -7.35
N GLN A 228 -16.44 -37.45 -8.28
CA GLN A 228 -16.92 -36.08 -8.34
C GLN A 228 -18.25 -35.96 -7.62
N SER A 229 -18.47 -34.85 -6.91
CA SER A 229 -19.57 -34.74 -5.94
C SER A 229 -20.98 -34.73 -6.51
N PHE A 230 -21.09 -34.61 -7.82
CA PHE A 230 -22.34 -34.68 -8.55
C PHE A 230 -22.62 -36.07 -9.15
N GLN A 231 -21.75 -37.07 -8.91
CA GLN A 231 -21.87 -38.41 -9.49
C GLN A 231 -22.61 -39.43 -8.61
N TRP A 232 -22.70 -39.16 -7.31
CA TRP A 232 -23.42 -40.01 -6.36
C TRP A 232 -24.89 -39.60 -6.23
#